data_AF-A0A1Y3TF95-F1
#
_entry.id   AF-A0A1Y3TF95-F1
#
_cell.length_a   1.000
_cell.length_b   1.000
_cell.length_c   1.000
_cell.angle_alpha   90.00
_cell.angle_beta   90.00
_cell.angle_gamma   90.00
#
_symmetry.space_group_name_H-M   'P 1'
#
loop_
_entity.id
_entity.type
_entity.pdbx_description
1 polymer ?
#
loop_
_entity_poly.entity_id
_entity_poly.type
_entity_poly.pdbx_seq_one_letter_code
_entity_poly.pdbx_strand_id
1 'polypeptide(L)'
;MIGIAILAAVIIIAVFMMQQGRRSDEDNRESSLGNGIYIVSSEPYTGPFWEDGSDAAVEDIWSLKIVNSSDEDIEYLKIHAATAEAEGNFEVTVLPAGGELIVLESSAAAYPQDAEDARYDAENLAFFQEERSILPEQLTLYGQDNWIKAENISGEDIAGDICVYYKNLEDGIFQGGITYRAVFPGGMAAGEAEEQEVLHYMKDTSQIMYVTYDQE
;
A
#
# COMPACT_ATOMS: atom_id res chain seq x y z
N MET A 1 5.18 -23.36 60.29
CA MET A 1 4.76 -23.53 58.89
C MET A 1 3.70 -22.51 58.53
N ILE A 2 4.09 -21.24 58.41
CA ILE A 2 3.24 -20.13 57.95
C ILE A 2 4.21 -19.26 57.15
N GLY A 3 4.14 -19.33 55.82
CA GLY A 3 5.11 -18.66 54.94
C GLY A 3 4.98 -19.01 53.47
N ILE A 4 4.32 -20.13 53.15
CA ILE A 4 4.14 -20.58 51.76
C ILE A 4 2.81 -20.09 51.15
N ALA A 5 1.79 -19.80 51.97
CA ALA A 5 0.47 -19.39 51.46
C ALA A 5 0.43 -17.94 50.92
N ILE A 6 1.20 -17.01 51.50
CA ILE A 6 1.18 -15.59 51.08
C ILE A 6 1.89 -15.42 49.74
N LEU A 7 3.00 -16.15 49.51
CA LEU A 7 3.73 -16.08 48.25
C LEU A 7 2.89 -16.60 47.07
N ALA A 8 2.15 -17.70 47.27
CA ALA A 8 1.27 -18.24 46.24
C ALA A 8 0.11 -17.28 45.88
N ALA A 9 -0.50 -16.62 46.86
CA ALA A 9 -1.56 -15.65 46.61
C ALA A 9 -1.06 -14.40 45.87
N VAL A 10 0.12 -13.89 46.23
CA VAL A 10 0.75 -12.76 45.53
C VAL A 10 1.13 -13.13 44.09
N ILE A 11 1.64 -14.34 43.86
CA ILE A 11 1.93 -14.84 42.51
C ILE A 11 0.64 -14.95 41.68
N ILE A 12 -0.46 -15.47 42.24
CA ILE A 12 -1.73 -15.57 41.52
C ILE A 12 -2.27 -14.19 41.17
N ILE A 13 -2.21 -13.22 42.10
CA ILE A 13 -2.65 -11.83 41.83
C ILE A 13 -1.75 -11.17 40.80
N ALA A 14 -0.42 -11.36 40.87
CA ALA A 14 0.52 -10.81 39.89
C ALA A 14 0.34 -11.44 38.50
N VAL A 15 0.10 -12.76 38.42
CA VAL A 15 -0.21 -13.46 37.17
C VAL A 15 -1.57 -13.03 36.63
N PHE A 16 -2.57 -12.82 37.50
CA PHE A 16 -3.89 -12.33 37.10
C PHE A 16 -3.85 -10.87 36.61
N MET A 17 -3.06 -10.01 37.27
CA MET A 17 -2.80 -8.63 36.84
C MET A 17 -1.97 -8.59 35.54
N MET A 18 -0.97 -9.46 35.38
CA MET A 18 -0.25 -9.62 34.11
C MET A 18 -1.15 -10.17 33.01
N GLN A 19 -2.04 -11.11 33.30
CA GLN A 19 -3.02 -11.62 32.33
C GLN A 19 -4.06 -10.57 31.96
N GLN A 20 -4.50 -9.71 32.89
CA GLN A 20 -5.37 -8.56 32.56
C GLN A 20 -4.63 -7.47 31.77
N GLY A 21 -3.38 -7.16 32.12
CA GLY A 21 -2.54 -6.19 31.40
C GLY A 21 -2.07 -6.68 30.03
N ARG A 22 -2.05 -8.01 29.79
CA ARG A 22 -1.84 -8.60 28.46
C ARG A 22 -3.13 -8.74 27.66
N ARG A 23 -4.28 -8.47 28.29
CA ARG A 23 -5.62 -8.46 27.68
C ARG A 23 -6.05 -7.06 27.24
N SER A 24 -5.27 -6.03 27.59
CA SER A 24 -5.50 -4.64 27.19
C SER A 24 -4.77 -4.22 25.92
N ASP A 25 -3.99 -5.11 25.31
CA ASP A 25 -3.38 -4.91 23.98
C ASP A 25 -4.19 -5.62 22.87
N GLU A 26 -5.36 -6.18 23.23
CA GLU A 26 -6.21 -7.06 22.40
C GLU A 26 -7.35 -6.30 21.71
N ASP A 27 -7.27 -4.96 21.63
CA ASP A 27 -8.30 -4.07 21.03
C ASP A 27 -7.76 -3.28 19.82
N ASN A 28 -6.65 -3.71 19.23
CA ASN A 28 -6.28 -3.32 17.87
C ASN A 28 -6.93 -4.35 16.93
N ARG A 29 -8.15 -4.06 16.45
CA ARG A 29 -8.94 -5.00 15.62
C ARG A 29 -8.33 -5.14 14.23
N GLU A 30 -7.17 -5.79 14.14
CA GLU A 30 -6.61 -6.23 12.88
C GLU A 30 -7.58 -7.23 12.24
N SER A 31 -8.18 -6.83 11.11
CA SER A 31 -9.05 -7.70 10.33
C SER A 31 -8.21 -8.40 9.25
N SER A 32 -8.09 -9.72 9.36
CA SER A 32 -7.34 -10.53 8.39
C SER A 32 -8.12 -10.69 7.10
N LEU A 33 -7.47 -10.41 5.98
CA LEU A 33 -7.96 -10.70 4.62
C LEU A 33 -7.44 -12.06 4.10
N GLY A 34 -6.67 -12.79 4.92
CA GLY A 34 -5.95 -13.99 4.52
C GLY A 34 -4.59 -13.69 3.88
N ASN A 35 -3.80 -14.74 3.63
CA ASN A 35 -2.49 -14.66 2.96
C ASN A 35 -1.50 -13.65 3.59
N GLY A 36 -1.59 -13.43 4.91
CA GLY A 36 -0.72 -12.46 5.59
C GLY A 36 -1.07 -11.00 5.33
N ILE A 37 -2.27 -10.70 4.83
CA ILE A 37 -2.75 -9.35 4.55
C ILE A 37 -3.76 -8.95 5.62
N TYR A 38 -3.59 -7.74 6.16
CA TYR A 38 -4.38 -7.25 7.28
C TYR A 38 -4.86 -5.82 7.04
N ILE A 39 -6.11 -5.56 7.43
CA ILE A 39 -6.61 -4.21 7.65
C ILE A 39 -6.32 -3.89 9.12
N VAL A 40 -5.50 -2.88 9.36
CA VAL A 40 -5.04 -2.51 10.71
C VAL A 40 -5.80 -1.32 11.29
N SER A 41 -6.40 -0.47 10.43
CA SER A 41 -7.37 0.53 10.87
C SER A 41 -8.36 0.89 9.76
N SER A 42 -9.50 1.44 10.17
CA SER A 42 -10.52 1.97 9.28
C SER A 42 -11.05 3.28 9.84
N GLU A 43 -10.83 4.37 9.10
CA GLU A 43 -10.96 5.73 9.62
C GLU A 43 -11.59 6.66 8.56
N PRO A 44 -12.25 7.75 8.98
CA PRO A 44 -12.65 8.80 8.06
C PRO A 44 -11.43 9.57 7.56
N TYR A 45 -11.40 9.85 6.26
CA TYR A 45 -10.36 10.65 5.63
C TYR A 45 -10.95 11.94 5.04
N THR A 46 -10.23 13.04 5.20
CA THR A 46 -10.53 14.34 4.58
C THR A 46 -9.26 14.89 3.97
N GLY A 47 -9.28 15.22 2.68
CA GLY A 47 -8.10 15.63 1.94
C GLY A 47 -8.27 15.53 0.42
N PRO A 48 -7.17 15.51 -0.34
CA PRO A 48 -7.21 15.22 -1.77
C PRO A 48 -7.61 13.76 -2.02
N PHE A 49 -8.39 13.50 -3.07
CA PHE A 49 -8.73 12.17 -3.54
C PHE A 49 -7.71 11.68 -4.56
N TRP A 50 -7.00 10.61 -4.23
CA TRP A 50 -5.86 10.10 -4.99
C TRP A 50 -6.20 8.92 -5.89
N GLU A 51 -7.32 8.22 -5.64
CA GLU A 51 -7.63 6.96 -6.34
C GLU A 51 -7.97 7.13 -7.82
N ASP A 52 -8.21 8.35 -8.28
CA ASP A 52 -8.38 8.70 -9.69
C ASP A 52 -7.33 9.71 -10.20
N GLY A 53 -6.37 10.09 -9.35
CA GLY A 53 -5.34 11.09 -9.63
C GLY A 53 -5.85 12.53 -9.81
N SER A 54 -7.12 12.83 -9.49
CA SER A 54 -7.72 14.16 -9.71
C SER A 54 -7.40 15.20 -8.64
N ASP A 55 -6.97 14.76 -7.45
CA ASP A 55 -6.83 15.58 -6.24
C ASP A 55 -8.12 16.31 -5.82
N ALA A 56 -9.28 15.80 -6.24
CA ALA A 56 -10.55 16.38 -5.83
C ALA A 56 -10.65 16.41 -4.30
N ALA A 57 -11.08 17.54 -3.73
CA ALA A 57 -11.28 17.63 -2.29
C ALA A 57 -12.46 16.75 -1.86
N VAL A 58 -12.21 15.87 -0.89
CA VAL A 58 -13.18 14.95 -0.31
C VAL A 58 -13.17 15.09 1.21
N GLU A 59 -14.31 14.82 1.83
CA GLU A 59 -14.51 14.94 3.28
C GLU A 59 -15.19 13.69 3.81
N ASP A 60 -14.74 13.23 4.97
CA ASP A 60 -15.27 12.08 5.72
C ASP A 60 -15.49 10.82 4.87
N ILE A 61 -14.57 10.51 3.95
CA ILE A 61 -14.65 9.31 3.12
C ILE A 61 -14.03 8.10 3.82
N TRP A 62 -14.52 6.92 3.48
CA TRP A 62 -14.06 5.68 4.09
C TRP A 62 -12.63 5.36 3.65
N SER A 63 -11.71 5.20 4.60
CA SER A 63 -10.35 4.76 4.34
C SER A 63 -9.98 3.51 5.14
N LEU A 64 -9.00 2.76 4.63
CA LEU A 64 -8.40 1.61 5.29
C LEU A 64 -6.88 1.76 5.32
N LYS A 65 -6.26 1.45 6.46
CA LYS A 65 -4.83 1.17 6.52
C LYS A 65 -4.62 -0.34 6.36
N ILE A 66 -3.82 -0.73 5.38
CA ILE A 66 -3.55 -2.11 5.01
C ILE A 66 -2.06 -2.42 5.19
N VAL A 67 -1.77 -3.61 5.71
CA VAL A 67 -0.42 -4.16 5.84
C VAL A 67 -0.32 -5.46 5.06
N ASN A 68 0.69 -5.56 4.20
CA ASN A 68 1.10 -6.81 3.56
C ASN A 68 2.23 -7.43 4.40
N SER A 69 1.89 -8.32 5.33
CA SER A 69 2.87 -9.05 6.14
C SER A 69 3.34 -10.36 5.50
N SER A 70 2.97 -10.62 4.25
CA SER A 70 3.47 -11.77 3.47
C SER A 70 4.90 -11.54 2.97
N ASP A 71 5.49 -12.56 2.38
CA ASP A 71 6.77 -12.52 1.67
C ASP A 71 6.60 -12.28 0.15
N GLU A 72 5.37 -12.02 -0.31
CA GLU A 72 5.04 -11.82 -1.71
C GLU A 72 4.56 -10.37 -1.98
N ASP A 73 5.01 -9.81 -3.09
CA ASP A 73 4.55 -8.50 -3.55
C ASP A 73 3.13 -8.63 -4.14
N ILE A 74 2.18 -7.84 -3.65
CA ILE A 74 0.82 -7.81 -4.20
C ILE A 74 0.85 -7.01 -5.49
N GLU A 75 0.38 -7.62 -6.59
CA GLU A 75 0.14 -6.95 -7.86
C GLU A 75 -1.21 -6.23 -7.83
N TYR A 76 -2.25 -6.93 -7.38
CA TYR A 76 -3.61 -6.41 -7.30
C TYR A 76 -4.35 -6.98 -6.10
N LEU A 77 -5.09 -6.14 -5.39
CA LEU A 77 -6.00 -6.53 -4.33
C LEU A 77 -7.28 -5.69 -4.42
N LYS A 78 -8.43 -6.37 -4.53
CA LYS A 78 -9.75 -5.76 -4.38
C LYS A 78 -10.36 -6.22 -3.07
N ILE A 79 -10.79 -5.26 -2.26
CA ILE A 79 -11.46 -5.50 -0.99
C ILE A 79 -12.89 -4.99 -1.09
N HIS A 80 -13.81 -5.83 -0.65
CA HIS A 80 -15.18 -5.42 -0.38
C HIS A 80 -15.36 -5.26 1.14
N ALA A 81 -15.85 -4.10 1.55
CA ALA A 81 -16.23 -3.82 2.92
C ALA A 81 -17.76 -3.68 3.02
N ALA A 82 -18.37 -4.27 4.04
CA ALA A 82 -19.80 -4.17 4.26
C ALA A 82 -20.11 -3.96 5.74
N THR A 83 -21.02 -3.03 6.01
CA THR A 83 -21.69 -2.83 7.30
C THR A 83 -23.17 -3.18 7.18
N ALA A 84 -24.00 -2.86 8.18
CA ALA A 84 -25.45 -3.00 8.03
C ALA A 84 -26.05 -1.90 7.15
N GLU A 85 -25.37 -0.75 7.04
CA GLU A 85 -25.87 0.46 6.39
C GLU A 85 -25.14 0.83 5.09
N ALA A 86 -23.92 0.32 4.87
CA ALA A 86 -23.07 0.69 3.74
C ALA A 86 -22.28 -0.47 3.15
N GLU A 87 -21.90 -0.32 1.88
CA GLU A 87 -20.92 -1.14 1.19
C GLU A 87 -19.83 -0.22 0.61
N GLY A 88 -18.60 -0.69 0.54
CA GLY A 88 -17.46 0.03 -0.02
C GLY A 88 -16.51 -0.91 -0.75
N ASN A 89 -15.89 -0.41 -1.81
CA ASN A 89 -14.84 -1.12 -2.54
C ASN A 89 -13.53 -0.37 -2.42
N PHE A 90 -12.44 -1.11 -2.24
CA PHE A 90 -11.09 -0.57 -2.18
C PHE A 90 -10.23 -1.36 -3.17
N GLU A 91 -9.43 -0.65 -3.94
CA GLU A 91 -8.53 -1.24 -4.92
C GLU A 91 -7.09 -0.85 -4.63
N VAL A 92 -6.25 -1.85 -4.51
CA VAL A 92 -4.82 -1.70 -4.29
C VAL A 92 -4.10 -2.30 -5.48
N THR A 93 -3.23 -1.52 -6.07
CA THR A 93 -2.23 -1.97 -7.03
C THR A 93 -0.86 -1.80 -6.39
N VAL A 94 -0.03 -2.83 -6.51
CA VAL A 94 1.40 -2.77 -6.14
C VAL A 94 1.61 -2.42 -4.65
N LEU A 95 1.54 -3.42 -3.79
CA LEU A 95 1.93 -3.30 -2.38
C LEU A 95 3.08 -4.26 -2.08
N PRO A 96 4.32 -3.76 -1.84
CA PRO A 96 5.46 -4.60 -1.51
C PRO A 96 5.20 -5.53 -0.32
N ALA A 97 5.89 -6.68 -0.31
CA ALA A 97 6.04 -7.51 0.89
C ALA A 97 6.58 -6.67 2.05
N GLY A 98 5.96 -6.81 3.23
CA GLY A 98 6.24 -6.00 4.41
C GLY A 98 5.77 -4.53 4.32
N GLY A 99 5.12 -4.14 3.22
CA GLY A 99 4.66 -2.78 2.99
C GLY A 99 3.34 -2.44 3.69
N GLU A 100 3.14 -1.15 3.94
CA GLU A 100 1.89 -0.59 4.45
C GLU A 100 1.37 0.47 3.49
N LEU A 101 0.05 0.57 3.35
CA LEU A 101 -0.59 1.66 2.63
C LEU A 101 -1.85 2.12 3.35
N ILE A 102 -2.23 3.36 3.07
CA ILE A 102 -3.62 3.78 3.23
C ILE A 102 -4.28 3.55 1.86
N VAL A 103 -5.58 3.26 1.82
CA VAL A 103 -6.42 3.26 0.61
C VAL A 103 -7.76 3.92 0.92
N LEU A 104 -8.31 4.65 -0.05
CA LEU A 104 -9.63 5.26 0.04
C LEU A 104 -10.66 4.40 -0.69
N GLU A 105 -11.93 4.53 -0.30
CA GLU A 105 -13.02 3.88 -1.02
C GLU A 105 -13.06 4.41 -2.46
N SER A 106 -13.09 3.50 -3.43
CA SER A 106 -12.83 3.77 -4.86
C SER A 106 -13.80 4.78 -5.49
N SER A 107 -14.98 5.00 -4.90
CA SER A 107 -15.99 5.96 -5.35
C SER A 107 -16.13 7.18 -4.43
N ALA A 108 -15.21 7.34 -3.47
CA ALA A 108 -15.27 8.34 -2.42
C ALA A 108 -16.53 8.21 -1.54
N ALA A 109 -16.99 6.98 -1.27
CA ALA A 109 -18.11 6.75 -0.37
C ALA A 109 -17.78 7.23 1.05
N ALA A 110 -18.81 7.78 1.72
CA ALA A 110 -18.68 8.29 3.07
C ALA A 110 -18.32 7.18 4.08
N TYR A 111 -17.55 7.54 5.11
CA TYR A 111 -17.25 6.66 6.23
C TYR A 111 -18.53 6.29 6.98
N PRO A 112 -18.86 4.99 7.12
CA PRO A 112 -20.12 4.57 7.72
C PRO A 112 -20.15 4.84 9.23
N GLN A 113 -21.35 5.13 9.76
CA GLN A 113 -21.54 5.36 11.20
C GLN A 113 -21.35 4.08 12.02
N ASP A 114 -21.60 2.92 11.41
CA ASP A 114 -21.43 1.58 11.98
C ASP A 114 -20.14 0.89 11.51
N ALA A 115 -19.10 1.67 11.20
CA ALA A 115 -17.81 1.17 10.72
C ALA A 115 -17.15 0.17 11.68
N GLU A 116 -17.40 0.24 12.99
CA GLU A 116 -16.86 -0.72 13.95
C GLU A 116 -17.34 -2.17 13.75
N ASP A 117 -18.47 -2.34 13.04
CA ASP A 117 -19.11 -3.62 12.71
C ASP A 117 -18.80 -4.08 11.27
N ALA A 118 -17.93 -3.34 10.57
CA ALA A 118 -17.54 -3.64 9.20
C ALA A 118 -16.93 -5.04 9.07
N ARG A 119 -17.30 -5.72 7.99
CA ARG A 119 -16.70 -6.96 7.53
C ARG A 119 -15.94 -6.70 6.26
N TYR A 120 -14.80 -7.35 6.11
CA TYR A 120 -13.92 -7.16 4.97
C TYR A 120 -13.62 -8.50 4.31
N ASP A 121 -13.74 -8.53 2.99
CA ASP A 121 -13.46 -9.69 2.16
C ASP A 121 -12.50 -9.30 1.03
N ALA A 122 -11.43 -10.07 0.85
CA ALA A 122 -10.60 -9.97 -0.35
C ALA A 122 -11.30 -10.68 -1.51
N GLU A 123 -11.88 -9.91 -2.43
CA GLU A 123 -12.60 -10.45 -3.60
C GLU A 123 -11.65 -10.93 -4.69
N ASN A 124 -10.51 -10.24 -4.83
CA ASN A 124 -9.47 -10.57 -5.78
C ASN A 124 -8.12 -10.26 -5.16
N LEU A 125 -7.22 -11.22 -5.18
CA LEU A 125 -5.84 -11.07 -4.75
C LEU A 125 -4.94 -11.73 -5.80
N ALA A 126 -4.03 -10.95 -6.35
CA ALA A 126 -2.98 -11.39 -7.24
C ALA A 126 -1.63 -10.92 -6.69
N PHE A 127 -0.68 -11.85 -6.63
CA PHE A 127 0.72 -11.55 -6.36
C PHE A 127 1.48 -11.43 -7.68
N PHE A 128 2.59 -10.69 -7.65
CA PHE A 128 3.51 -10.67 -8.77
C PHE A 128 4.07 -12.07 -9.03
N GLN A 129 4.00 -12.52 -10.28
CA GLN A 129 4.52 -13.84 -10.68
C GLN A 129 6.05 -13.85 -10.84
N GLU A 130 6.65 -12.68 -11.00
CA GLU A 130 8.09 -12.46 -11.16
C GLU A 130 8.55 -11.34 -10.23
N GLU A 131 9.80 -11.40 -9.78
CA GLU A 131 10.38 -10.34 -8.93
C GLU A 131 10.38 -9.00 -9.67
N ARG A 132 9.85 -7.97 -9.02
CA ARG A 132 9.86 -6.60 -9.53
C ARG A 132 11.30 -6.10 -9.67
N SER A 133 11.57 -5.36 -10.73
CA SER A 133 12.89 -4.76 -10.97
C SER A 133 12.77 -3.37 -11.54
N ILE A 134 13.71 -2.50 -11.14
CA ILE A 134 13.92 -1.18 -11.78
C ILE A 134 14.94 -1.26 -12.94
N LEU A 135 15.42 -2.46 -13.26
CA LEU A 135 16.34 -2.75 -14.35
C LEU A 135 17.65 -1.92 -14.29
N PRO A 136 18.37 -1.91 -13.15
CA PRO A 136 19.51 -1.00 -12.93
C PRO A 136 20.72 -1.26 -13.86
N GLU A 137 20.80 -2.45 -14.45
CA GLU A 137 21.83 -2.79 -15.44
C GLU A 137 21.49 -2.30 -16.86
N GLN A 138 20.25 -1.86 -17.09
CA GLN A 138 19.77 -1.36 -18.40
C GLN A 138 19.41 0.11 -18.37
N LEU A 139 18.88 0.60 -17.25
CA LEU A 139 18.35 1.95 -17.10
C LEU A 139 18.96 2.66 -15.90
N THR A 140 19.31 3.93 -16.11
CA THR A 140 19.45 4.89 -15.01
C THR A 140 18.17 5.72 -14.94
N LEU A 141 17.52 5.72 -13.78
CA LEU A 141 16.29 6.48 -13.53
C LEU A 141 16.58 7.65 -12.58
N TYR A 142 16.04 8.81 -12.90
CA TYR A 142 16.16 10.00 -12.07
C TYR A 142 14.81 10.70 -11.94
N GLY A 143 14.40 10.97 -10.71
CA GLY A 143 13.14 11.63 -10.40
C GLY A 143 13.31 13.07 -9.91
N GLN A 144 12.42 13.94 -10.32
CA GLN A 144 12.22 15.31 -9.84
C GLN A 144 10.73 15.59 -9.72
N ASP A 145 10.34 16.67 -9.05
CA ASP A 145 8.93 17.03 -8.93
C ASP A 145 8.27 17.12 -10.31
N ASN A 146 7.26 16.27 -10.52
CA ASN A 146 6.50 16.06 -11.74
C ASN A 146 7.30 15.61 -12.98
N TRP A 147 8.50 15.04 -12.78
CA TRP A 147 9.35 14.57 -13.88
C TRP A 147 10.08 13.28 -13.54
N ILE A 148 10.12 12.37 -14.51
CA ILE A 148 11.02 11.21 -14.49
C ILE A 148 11.88 11.23 -15.73
N LYS A 149 13.19 11.03 -15.53
CA LYS A 149 14.18 10.82 -16.58
C LYS A 149 14.60 9.36 -16.62
N ALA A 150 14.68 8.79 -17.81
CA ALA A 150 15.29 7.49 -18.07
C ALA A 150 16.50 7.66 -18.99
N GLU A 151 17.54 6.87 -18.77
CA GLU A 151 18.72 6.77 -19.63
C GLU A 151 19.05 5.31 -19.89
N ASN A 152 19.13 4.93 -21.16
CA ASN A 152 19.51 3.58 -21.58
C ASN A 152 21.03 3.40 -21.48
N ILE A 153 21.47 2.65 -20.48
CA ILE A 153 22.87 2.34 -20.20
C ILE A 153 23.27 0.91 -20.58
N SER A 154 22.35 0.14 -21.18
CA SER A 154 22.57 -1.28 -21.51
C SER A 154 23.64 -1.52 -22.58
N GLY A 155 23.90 -0.52 -23.44
CA GLY A 155 24.77 -0.63 -24.61
C GLY A 155 24.09 -1.21 -25.86
N GLU A 156 22.80 -1.55 -25.78
CA GLU A 156 21.97 -2.01 -26.90
C GLU A 156 20.69 -1.16 -27.00
N ASP A 157 20.03 -1.17 -28.15
CA ASP A 157 18.75 -0.47 -28.31
C ASP A 157 17.64 -1.23 -27.54
N ILE A 158 16.87 -0.50 -26.73
CA ILE A 158 15.65 -1.00 -26.09
C ILE A 158 14.48 -0.75 -27.05
N ALA A 159 13.70 -1.79 -27.34
CA ALA A 159 12.52 -1.70 -28.18
C ALA A 159 11.23 -1.72 -27.33
N GLY A 160 10.18 -1.07 -27.83
CA GLY A 160 8.87 -1.00 -27.17
C GLY A 160 8.80 0.05 -26.07
N ASP A 161 7.60 0.34 -25.58
CA ASP A 161 7.40 1.38 -24.59
C ASP A 161 8.03 0.98 -23.25
N ILE A 162 8.75 1.91 -22.63
CA ILE A 162 9.30 1.71 -21.28
C ILE A 162 8.34 2.35 -20.28
N CYS A 163 7.75 1.53 -19.41
CA CYS A 163 6.79 1.96 -18.40
C CYS A 163 7.44 1.96 -17.02
N VAL A 164 7.59 3.14 -16.42
CA VAL A 164 8.15 3.30 -15.06
C VAL A 164 7.01 3.51 -14.07
N TYR A 165 6.81 2.57 -13.15
CA TYR A 165 5.74 2.59 -12.16
C TYR A 165 6.22 3.18 -10.84
N TYR A 166 5.41 4.03 -10.21
CA TYR A 166 5.77 4.68 -8.95
C TYR A 166 4.56 4.91 -8.04
N LYS A 167 4.83 5.04 -6.74
CA LYS A 167 3.86 5.39 -5.69
C LYS A 167 4.41 6.48 -4.78
N ASN A 168 3.52 7.17 -4.10
CA ASN A 168 3.87 8.18 -3.11
C ASN A 168 3.92 7.56 -1.71
N LEU A 169 4.86 8.02 -0.90
CA LEU A 169 5.03 7.64 0.50
C LEU A 169 4.96 8.87 1.39
N GLU A 170 4.34 8.70 2.54
CA GLU A 170 4.38 9.65 3.65
C GLU A 170 4.71 8.87 4.92
N ASP A 171 5.76 9.28 5.63
CA ASP A 171 6.26 8.61 6.85
C ASP A 171 6.46 7.09 6.70
N GLY A 172 6.86 6.63 5.51
CA GLY A 172 7.09 5.22 5.21
C GLY A 172 5.83 4.41 4.86
N ILE A 173 4.67 5.06 4.76
CA ILE A 173 3.38 4.45 4.40
C ILE A 173 3.01 4.92 2.99
N PHE A 174 2.68 3.99 2.09
CA PHE A 174 2.21 4.35 0.76
C PHE A 174 0.85 5.06 0.83
N GLN A 175 0.74 6.16 0.08
CA GLN A 175 -0.49 6.90 -0.16
C GLN A 175 -0.95 6.52 -1.55
N GLY A 176 -1.91 5.62 -1.68
CA GLY A 176 -2.34 5.16 -3.00
C GLY A 176 -2.90 3.76 -3.02
N GLY A 177 -4.16 3.57 -3.39
CA GLY A 177 -4.59 2.34 -4.02
C GLY A 177 -3.94 2.22 -5.40
N ILE A 178 -3.96 3.29 -6.18
CA ILE A 178 -3.38 3.32 -7.53
C ILE A 178 -1.85 3.39 -7.56
N THR A 179 -1.28 2.94 -8.67
CA THR A 179 0.14 3.05 -9.01
C THR A 179 0.24 3.89 -10.28
N TYR A 180 0.96 5.00 -10.19
CA TYR A 180 1.15 5.88 -11.33
C TYR A 180 2.20 5.31 -12.29
N ARG A 181 2.20 5.77 -13.53
CA ARG A 181 3.21 5.40 -14.52
C ARG A 181 3.71 6.58 -15.35
N ALA A 182 5.00 6.57 -15.66
CA ALA A 182 5.59 7.30 -16.76
C ALA A 182 5.76 6.36 -17.95
N VAL A 183 5.47 6.83 -19.17
CA VAL A 183 5.64 6.04 -20.39
C VAL A 183 6.65 6.74 -21.29
N PHE A 184 7.73 6.05 -21.65
CA PHE A 184 8.69 6.48 -22.67
C PHE A 184 8.38 5.70 -23.95
N PRO A 185 7.70 6.33 -24.93
CA PRO A 185 7.14 5.62 -26.05
C PRO A 185 8.20 5.25 -27.10
N GLY A 186 8.07 4.05 -27.69
CA GLY A 186 8.87 3.64 -28.84
C GLY A 186 10.28 3.12 -28.52
N GLY A 187 10.62 2.98 -27.24
CA GLY A 187 11.91 2.47 -26.79
C GLY A 187 12.98 3.55 -26.69
N MET A 188 14.24 3.14 -26.58
CA MET A 188 15.39 4.03 -26.42
C MET A 188 16.63 3.45 -27.10
N ALA A 189 17.29 4.23 -27.94
CA ALA A 189 18.59 3.86 -28.51
C ALA A 189 19.65 3.71 -27.41
N ALA A 190 20.71 2.95 -27.69
CA ALA A 190 21.83 2.81 -26.75
C ALA A 190 22.45 4.18 -26.38
N GLY A 191 22.49 4.50 -25.08
CA GLY A 191 22.99 5.78 -24.56
C GLY A 191 22.02 6.96 -24.67
N GLU A 192 20.80 6.73 -25.15
CA GLU A 192 19.76 7.75 -25.18
C GLU A 192 19.25 8.08 -23.77
N ALA A 193 18.86 9.33 -23.57
CA ALA A 193 18.24 9.79 -22.33
C ALA A 193 17.03 10.67 -22.66
N GLU A 194 15.91 10.38 -22.03
CA GLU A 194 14.64 11.07 -22.22
C GLU A 194 14.02 11.47 -20.88
N GLU A 195 13.16 12.49 -20.92
CA GLU A 195 12.43 13.01 -19.77
C GLU A 195 10.93 12.99 -20.06
N GLN A 196 10.13 12.58 -19.07
CA GLN A 196 8.67 12.57 -19.12
C GLN A 196 8.11 13.42 -18.00
N GLU A 197 7.21 14.34 -18.35
CA GLU A 197 6.38 15.06 -17.39
C GLU A 197 5.31 14.09 -16.88
N VAL A 198 5.15 14.02 -15.57
CA VAL A 198 4.24 13.09 -14.91
C VAL A 198 3.49 13.77 -13.78
N LEU A 199 2.33 13.22 -13.43
CA LEU A 199 1.54 13.72 -12.31
C LEU A 199 2.05 13.14 -11.00
N HIS A 200 2.08 13.95 -9.95
CA HIS A 200 2.22 13.50 -8.55
C HIS A 200 3.53 12.83 -8.17
N TYR A 201 4.50 12.75 -9.08
CA TYR A 201 5.86 12.36 -8.69
C TYR A 201 6.50 13.50 -7.89
N MET A 202 6.98 13.18 -6.70
CA MET A 202 7.66 14.07 -5.77
C MET A 202 9.04 13.50 -5.51
N LYS A 203 10.08 14.33 -5.69
CA LYS A 203 11.47 13.86 -5.60
C LYS A 203 11.78 13.11 -4.31
N ASP A 204 11.28 13.63 -3.19
CA ASP A 204 11.69 13.19 -1.86
C ASP A 204 10.75 12.13 -1.27
N THR A 205 9.56 11.97 -1.84
CA THR A 205 8.49 11.14 -1.26
C THR A 205 7.89 10.12 -2.23
N SER A 206 8.20 10.18 -3.53
CA SER A 206 7.84 9.11 -4.46
C SER A 206 8.91 8.01 -4.49
N GLN A 207 8.46 6.78 -4.67
CA GLN A 207 9.30 5.62 -4.88
C GLN A 207 8.96 4.99 -6.23
N ILE A 208 9.99 4.75 -7.05
CA ILE A 208 9.86 3.91 -8.24
C ILE A 208 9.73 2.46 -7.78
N MET A 209 8.65 1.81 -8.20
CA MET A 209 8.30 0.46 -7.78
C MET A 209 8.93 -0.58 -8.70
N TYR A 210 8.80 -0.42 -10.02
CA TYR A 210 9.37 -1.32 -11.04
C TYR A 210 9.27 -0.68 -12.43
N VAL A 211 9.91 -1.33 -13.40
CA VAL A 211 9.85 -0.99 -14.82
C VAL A 211 9.37 -2.20 -15.62
N THR A 212 8.54 -1.96 -16.62
CA THR A 212 8.21 -2.97 -17.64
C THR A 212 8.53 -2.44 -19.04
N TYR A 213 8.66 -3.37 -19.97
CA TYR A 213 8.66 -3.09 -21.40
C TYR A 213 7.35 -3.62 -21.98
N ASP A 214 6.53 -2.75 -22.55
CA ASP A 214 5.40 -3.20 -23.34
C ASP A 214 5.94 -3.60 -24.72
N GLN A 215 5.95 -4.90 -25.00
CA GLN A 215 6.21 -5.39 -26.35
C GLN A 215 4.90 -5.34 -27.13
N GLU A 216 4.85 -4.53 -28.19
CA GLU A 216 3.83 -4.66 -29.25
C GLU A 216 3.88 -6.05 -29.92
#